data_AF-A0A2V6L8W7-F1
#
_entry.id   AF-A0A2V6L8W7-F1
#
_cell.length_a   1.000
_cell.length_b   1.000
_cell.length_c   1.000
_cell.angle_alpha   90.00
_cell.angle_beta   90.00
_cell.angle_gamma   90.00
#
_symmetry.space_group_name_H-M   'P 1'
#
loop_
_entity.id
_entity.type
_entity.pdbx_description
1 polymer ?
#
loop_
_entity_poly.entity_id
_entity_poly.type
_entity_poly.pdbx_seq_one_letter_code
_entity_poly.pdbx_strand_id
1 'polypeptide(L)'
;MTDRRVVITGLGAITPIGNDVETFWSNLKNGISGVRRIQAFDTTGYDCQIAGAVQDFDPKQFFKNPKDVRRTDRFAQLAMAAAKMALEDSGIEVQKLRRRDRF
;
A
#
# COMPACT_ATOMS: atom_id res chain seq x y z
N MET A 1 9.98 20.44 26.86
CA MET A 1 9.23 19.35 26.19
C MET A 1 9.77 18.04 26.72
N THR A 2 8.90 17.12 27.18
CA THR A 2 9.34 15.77 27.51
C THR A 2 9.45 14.96 26.23
N ASP A 3 10.62 14.39 25.98
CA ASP A 3 10.89 13.59 24.78
C ASP A 3 10.13 12.27 24.88
N ARG A 4 9.03 12.15 24.11
CA ARG A 4 8.20 10.94 24.13
C ARG A 4 8.79 9.94 23.17
N ARG A 5 9.08 8.72 23.65
CA ARG A 5 9.49 7.62 22.80
C ARG A 5 8.35 7.24 21.84
N VAL A 6 8.68 7.13 20.57
CA VAL A 6 7.77 6.68 19.50
C VAL A 6 8.35 5.41 18.91
N VAL A 7 7.49 4.42 18.65
CA VAL A 7 7.86 3.13 18.07
C VAL A 7 6.91 2.80 16.92
N ILE A 8 7.34 1.93 16.01
CA ILE A 8 6.51 1.38 14.94
C ILE A 8 5.88 0.09 15.47
N THR A 9 4.56 0.00 15.42
CA THR A 9 3.81 -1.17 15.93
C THR A 9 3.17 -2.00 14.84
N GLY A 10 3.06 -1.48 13.61
CA GLY A 10 2.49 -2.22 12.49
C GLY A 10 3.01 -1.71 11.15
N LEU A 11 3.04 -2.60 10.17
CA LEU A 11 3.57 -2.38 8.83
C LEU A 11 2.54 -2.81 7.77
N GLY A 12 2.55 -2.11 6.65
CA GLY A 12 1.74 -2.45 5.49
C GLY A 12 2.42 -1.94 4.23
N ALA A 13 2.47 -2.77 3.20
CA ALA A 13 3.21 -2.47 1.98
C ALA A 13 2.47 -2.96 0.74
N ILE A 14 2.34 -2.08 -0.26
CA ILE A 14 1.90 -2.42 -1.60
C ILE A 14 2.97 -1.92 -2.56
N THR A 15 3.64 -2.83 -3.25
CA THR A 15 4.87 -2.54 -3.99
C THR A 15 4.96 -3.34 -5.29
N PRO A 16 5.90 -3.00 -6.19
CA PRO A 16 6.12 -3.75 -7.43
C PRO A 16 6.62 -5.20 -7.25
N ILE A 17 7.06 -5.55 -6.04
CA ILE A 17 7.63 -6.85 -5.68
C ILE A 17 6.86 -7.53 -4.54
N GLY A 18 5.66 -7.08 -4.20
CA GLY A 18 4.85 -7.69 -3.15
C GLY A 18 3.68 -6.80 -2.74
N ASN A 19 2.52 -7.42 -2.55
CA ASN A 19 1.26 -6.76 -2.14
C ASN A 19 0.97 -6.92 -0.64
N ASP A 20 1.98 -7.33 0.12
CA ASP A 20 1.99 -7.48 1.57
C ASP A 20 3.43 -7.38 2.08
N VAL A 21 3.61 -7.26 3.40
CA VAL A 21 4.92 -7.05 4.04
C VAL A 21 5.83 -8.26 3.90
N GLU A 22 5.30 -9.47 4.02
CA GLU A 22 6.09 -10.71 4.00
C GLU A 22 6.67 -10.95 2.60
N THR A 23 5.82 -10.88 1.58
CA THR A 23 6.20 -11.04 0.16
C THR A 23 7.17 -9.93 -0.24
N PHE A 24 6.88 -8.67 0.10
CA PHE A 24 7.77 -7.54 -0.18
C PHE A 24 9.17 -7.77 0.42
N TRP A 25 9.22 -8.13 1.71
CA TRP A 25 10.48 -8.31 2.42
C TRP A 25 11.29 -9.51 1.91
N SER A 26 10.63 -10.63 1.62
CA SER A 26 11.25 -11.81 1.03
C SER A 26 11.88 -11.48 -0.33
N ASN A 27 11.11 -10.87 -1.22
CA ASN A 27 11.58 -10.52 -2.56
C ASN A 27 12.69 -9.46 -2.54
N LEU A 28 12.61 -8.49 -1.63
CA LEU A 28 13.66 -7.49 -1.43
C LEU A 28 14.98 -8.15 -1.04
N LYS A 29 14.98 -9.07 -0.06
CA LYS A 29 16.19 -9.80 0.37
C LYS A 29 16.77 -10.68 -0.73
N ASN A 30 15.92 -11.23 -1.59
CA ASN A 30 16.33 -12.09 -2.71
C ASN A 30 16.74 -11.29 -3.96
N GLY A 31 16.75 -9.96 -3.92
CA GLY A 31 17.16 -9.13 -5.05
C GLY A 31 16.21 -9.19 -6.25
N ILE A 32 14.93 -9.52 -6.02
CA ILE A 32 13.93 -9.59 -7.07
C ILE A 32 13.65 -8.17 -7.60
N SER A 33 13.75 -7.99 -8.92
CA SER A 33 13.42 -6.73 -9.57
C SER A 33 11.91 -6.61 -9.84
N GLY A 34 11.32 -5.48 -9.45
CA GLY A 34 9.95 -5.13 -9.80
C GLY A 34 9.80 -4.33 -11.10
N VAL A 35 10.92 -4.01 -11.76
CA VAL A 35 10.92 -3.22 -13.01
C VAL A 35 10.60 -4.12 -14.19
N ARG A 36 9.62 -3.72 -15.00
CA ARG A 36 9.17 -4.44 -16.20
C ARG A 36 8.55 -3.49 -17.21
N ARG A 37 8.21 -4.00 -18.38
CA ARG A 37 7.47 -3.22 -19.39
C ARG A 37 6.14 -2.73 -18.84
N ILE A 38 5.80 -1.49 -19.14
CA ILE A 38 4.52 -0.87 -18.76
C ILE A 38 3.40 -1.60 -19.51
N GLN A 39 2.36 -2.02 -18.77
CA GLN A 39 1.18 -2.70 -19.31
C GLN A 39 -0.12 -1.91 -19.08
N ALA A 40 -0.06 -0.80 -18.33
CA ALA A 40 -1.24 -0.02 -17.98
C ALA A 40 -1.78 0.84 -19.14
N PHE A 41 -0.94 1.12 -20.15
CA PHE A 41 -1.27 1.93 -21.32
C PHE A 41 -0.25 1.67 -22.45
N ASP A 42 -0.54 2.14 -23.67
CA ASP A 42 0.38 2.05 -24.81
C ASP A 42 1.56 3.00 -24.64
N THR A 43 2.78 2.45 -24.69
CA THR A 43 4.03 3.20 -24.49
C THR A 43 4.82 3.45 -25.77
N THR A 44 4.27 3.12 -26.95
CA THR A 44 5.00 3.18 -28.23
C THR A 44 5.61 4.56 -28.52
N GLY A 45 4.96 5.65 -28.09
CA GLY A 45 5.45 7.02 -28.28
C GLY A 45 6.37 7.57 -27.19
N TYR A 46 6.78 6.76 -26.21
CA TYR A 46 7.56 7.21 -25.06
C TYR A 46 8.98 6.63 -25.10
N ASP A 47 9.97 7.45 -24.74
CA ASP A 47 11.38 7.03 -24.63
C ASP A 47 11.58 5.97 -23.53
N CYS A 48 10.85 6.10 -22.42
CA CYS A 48 10.88 5.13 -21.33
C CYS A 48 9.64 4.23 -21.38
N GLN A 49 9.86 2.92 -21.49
CA GLN A 49 8.80 1.92 -21.64
C GLN A 49 8.73 0.94 -20.46
N ILE A 50 9.50 1.21 -19.39
CA ILE A 50 9.60 0.35 -18.20
C ILE A 50 9.19 1.12 -16.95
N ALA A 51 8.60 0.40 -15.98
CA ALA A 51 8.24 0.94 -14.68
C ALA A 51 8.22 -0.15 -13.61
N GLY A 52 8.37 0.27 -12.35
CA GLY A 52 7.97 -0.54 -11.20
C GLY A 52 6.49 -0.36 -10.92
N ALA A 53 5.62 -0.97 -11.73
CA ALA A 53 4.17 -0.94 -11.47
C ALA A 53 3.81 -1.89 -10.30
N VAL A 54 2.64 -1.77 -9.70
CA VAL A 54 2.09 -2.83 -8.82
C VAL A 54 1.35 -3.84 -9.70
N GLN A 55 1.52 -5.15 -9.50
CA GLN A 55 0.77 -6.20 -10.23
C GLN A 55 -0.29 -6.84 -9.38
N ASP A 56 -1.28 -7.43 -10.05
CA ASP A 56 -2.25 -8.35 -9.46
C ASP A 56 -2.93 -7.80 -8.19
N PHE A 57 -3.02 -6.48 -8.10
CA PHE A 57 -3.65 -5.79 -6.98
C PHE A 57 -5.13 -5.56 -7.27
N ASP A 58 -5.97 -6.21 -6.47
CA ASP A 58 -7.42 -6.01 -6.47
C ASP A 58 -7.83 -5.04 -5.34
N PRO A 59 -8.23 -3.79 -5.65
CA PRO A 59 -8.68 -2.85 -4.64
C PRO A 59 -9.98 -3.28 -3.94
N LYS A 60 -10.80 -4.16 -4.54
CA LYS A 60 -12.13 -4.50 -4.00
C LYS A 60 -12.07 -5.09 -2.59
N GLN A 61 -10.96 -5.73 -2.22
CA GLN A 61 -10.76 -6.33 -0.90
C GLN A 61 -10.61 -5.30 0.24
N PHE A 62 -10.30 -4.05 -0.10
CA PHE A 62 -9.97 -3.00 0.85
C PHE A 62 -11.09 -1.95 1.02
N PHE A 63 -12.14 -2.03 0.21
CA PHE A 63 -13.25 -1.08 0.23
C PHE A 63 -14.56 -1.81 0.53
N LYS A 64 -15.48 -1.12 1.23
CA LYS A 64 -16.78 -1.71 1.63
C LYS A 64 -17.75 -1.87 0.48
N ASN A 65 -17.64 -1.03 -0.56
CA ASN A 65 -18.54 -1.08 -1.71
C ASN A 65 -17.80 -0.79 -3.03
N PRO A 66 -18.33 -1.26 -4.18
CA PRO A 66 -17.70 -1.04 -5.49
C PRO A 66 -17.71 0.42 -5.97
N LYS A 67 -18.63 1.26 -5.48
CA LYS A 67 -18.71 2.68 -5.88
C LYS A 67 -17.51 3.46 -5.35
N ASP A 68 -17.08 3.17 -4.13
CA ASP A 68 -15.93 3.81 -3.50
C ASP A 68 -14.64 3.43 -4.22
N VAL A 69 -14.49 2.15 -4.61
CA VAL A 69 -13.35 1.69 -5.43
C VAL A 69 -13.26 2.51 -6.71
N ARG A 70 -14.37 2.64 -7.45
CA ARG A 70 -14.40 3.35 -8.75
C ARG A 70 -14.12 4.85 -8.63
N ARG A 71 -14.51 5.48 -7.51
CA ARG A 71 -14.33 6.92 -7.27
C ARG A 71 -12.97 7.27 -6.66
N THR A 72 -12.22 6.27 -6.22
CA THR A 72 -10.91 6.46 -5.58
C THR A 72 -9.81 6.25 -6.61
N ASP A 73 -8.91 7.23 -6.73
CA ASP A 73 -7.75 7.12 -7.61
C ASP A 73 -6.86 5.94 -7.21
N ARG A 74 -6.12 5.38 -8.17
CA ARG A 74 -5.21 4.26 -7.96
C ARG A 74 -4.24 4.52 -6.81
N PHE A 75 -3.64 5.70 -6.68
CA PHE A 75 -2.68 5.95 -5.58
C PHE A 75 -3.36 5.80 -4.21
N ALA A 76 -4.59 6.28 -4.09
CA ALA A 76 -5.37 6.22 -2.85
C ALA A 76 -5.87 4.80 -2.56
N GLN A 77 -6.16 4.00 -3.60
CA GLN A 77 -6.45 2.57 -3.43
C GLN A 77 -5.26 1.82 -2.82
N LEU A 78 -4.04 2.06 -3.32
CA LEU A 78 -2.82 1.44 -2.79
C LEU A 78 -2.56 1.89 -1.35
N ALA A 79 -2.72 3.20 -1.07
CA ALA A 79 -2.57 3.75 0.27
C ALA A 79 -3.58 3.16 1.26
N MET A 80 -4.86 3.01 0.85
CA MET A 80 -5.90 2.40 1.67
C MET A 80 -5.56 0.95 2.03
N ALA A 81 -5.09 0.17 1.07
CA ALA A 81 -4.70 -1.21 1.29
C ALA A 81 -3.52 -1.33 2.26
N ALA A 82 -2.46 -0.55 2.04
CA ALA A 82 -1.29 -0.53 2.92
C ALA A 82 -1.65 -0.06 4.34
N ALA A 83 -2.48 0.98 4.48
CA ALA A 83 -2.90 1.48 5.78
C ALA A 83 -3.76 0.47 6.54
N LYS A 84 -4.65 -0.26 5.85
CA LYS A 84 -5.46 -1.31 6.47
C LYS A 84 -4.60 -2.46 6.96
N MET A 85 -3.63 -2.92 6.17
CA MET A 85 -2.66 -3.93 6.60
C MET A 85 -1.86 -3.47 7.82
N ALA A 86 -1.34 -2.24 7.81
CA ALA A 86 -0.58 -1.71 8.95
C ALA A 86 -1.41 -1.63 10.22
N LEU A 87 -2.69 -1.30 10.10
CA LEU A 87 -3.60 -1.24 11.23
C LEU A 87 -3.91 -2.63 11.79
N GLU A 88 -4.14 -3.61 10.92
CA GLU A 88 -4.33 -5.01 11.29
C GLU A 88 -3.08 -5.59 11.96
N ASP A 89 -1.90 -5.41 11.37
CA ASP A 89 -0.60 -5.84 11.91
C ASP A 89 -0.30 -5.21 13.28
N SER A 90 -0.72 -3.95 13.48
CA SER A 90 -0.54 -3.27 14.77
C SER A 90 -1.32 -3.86 15.94
N GLY A 91 -2.35 -4.67 15.66
CA GLY A 91 -3.27 -5.19 16.68
C GLY A 91 -4.09 -4.10 17.40
N ILE A 92 -4.09 -2.86 16.88
CA ILE A 92 -4.80 -1.74 17.52
C ILE A 92 -6.31 -1.92 17.35
N GLU A 93 -7.00 -2.01 18.47
CA GLU A 93 -8.47 -1.92 18.49
C GLU A 93 -8.93 -0.48 18.29
N VAL A 94 -9.26 -0.11 17.05
CA VAL A 94 -9.67 1.24 16.66
C VAL A 94 -10.80 1.81 17.53
N GLN A 95 -11.71 0.95 18.00
CA GLN A 95 -12.83 1.36 18.86
C GLN A 95 -12.37 1.86 20.25
N LYS A 96 -11.20 1.41 20.72
CA LYS A 96 -10.61 1.82 22.00
C LYS A 96 -9.68 3.04 21.85
N LEU A 97 -9.46 3.53 20.62
CA LEU A 97 -8.65 4.73 20.41
C LEU A 97 -9.39 5.95 20.97
N ARG A 98 -8.75 6.64 21.92
CA ARG A 98 -9.21 7.96 22.35
C ARG A 98 -9.19 8.88 21.15
N ARG A 99 -10.38 9.33 20.71
CA ARG A 99 -10.49 10.46 19.79
C ARG A 99 -9.91 11.66 20.51
N ARG A 100 -8.72 12.10 20.07
CA ARG A 100 -8.26 13.44 20.37
C ARG A 100 -8.97 14.32 19.37
N ASP A 101 -9.96 15.07 19.83
CA ASP A 101 -10.48 16.22 19.11
C ASP A 101 -9.28 17.14 18.87
N ARG A 102 -8.74 17.08 17.67
CA ARG A 102 -7.80 18.07 17.16
C ARG A 102 -8.54 18.83 16.09
N PHE A 103 -9.59 19.53 16.52
CA PHE A 103 -10.02 20.89 16.21
C PHE A 103 -11.10 21.25 17.24
#